data_AF-A0A1L9TIN6-F1
#
_entry.id   AF-A0A1L9TIN6-F1
#
_cell.length_a   1.000
_cell.length_b   1.000
_cell.length_c   1.000
_cell.angle_alpha   90.00
_cell.angle_beta   90.00
_cell.angle_gamma   90.00
#
_symmetry.space_group_name_H-M   'P 1'
#
loop_
_entity.id
_entity.type
_entity.pdbx_description
1 polymer ?
#
loop_
_entity_poly.entity_id
_entity_poly.type
_entity_poly.pdbx_seq_one_letter_code
_entity_poly.pdbx_strand_id
1 'polypeptide(L)'
;MSTLKRAAQSPEPPGSLEEQQRQINDGIRVAKKRVKGHGSFNAQFWANSCELETLLLQRAETDRKISLRDFEGTASEWEQTDKAQSIFQQIKAQETTIQLYQTRADELEPTKKGQAKRTLRDGFMKLFCTSKMGMNITNTGQGARDSRMQSTFRQELIKTGDAKHPKNDDALWCPVMGNWFDEDFMQAAHLFPHMHGQEVMDTIFGKKRPPELFSPRNGLLVSRAIEKYFDSGKFVIVPDLPDRPPLAELISWVQAECRGYRVRVIDPKWEKLDHAVSIHYGITWRELDGKKLQFRTKFRPAARYLYFHYCIQVLRRAWGHNMQGGSLPVLRDEIGRPFWGTPGRYMPKNMLLALVEELGHDYRDILEGATGSRGDSKLLVEAAAKQIHRRPALKSMPWQTQDEEEDTSSTDVSDSELDSGA
;
A
#
# COMPACT_ATOMS: atom_id res chain seq x y z
N MET A 1 -5.08 -39.24 -25.27
CA MET A 1 -4.08 -38.36 -25.91
C MET A 1 -3.85 -37.18 -24.97
N SER A 2 -2.73 -37.19 -24.25
CA SER A 2 -2.34 -36.08 -23.36
C SER A 2 -1.70 -35.00 -24.22
N THR A 3 -2.43 -33.90 -24.45
CA THR A 3 -1.87 -32.71 -25.09
C THR A 3 -0.89 -32.05 -24.13
N LEU A 4 0.40 -32.34 -24.32
CA LEU A 4 1.50 -31.58 -23.71
C LEU A 4 1.34 -30.11 -24.12
N LYS A 5 0.80 -29.28 -23.20
CA LYS A 5 0.78 -27.83 -23.35
C LYS A 5 2.23 -27.35 -23.44
N ARG A 6 2.60 -26.82 -24.62
CA ARG A 6 3.94 -26.29 -24.90
C ARG A 6 4.16 -25.04 -24.03
N ALA A 7 5.27 -24.99 -23.28
CA ALA A 7 5.67 -23.81 -22.52
C ALA A 7 5.66 -22.57 -23.44
N ALA A 8 5.25 -21.42 -22.91
CA ALA A 8 5.30 -20.15 -23.61
C ALA A 8 6.76 -19.88 -24.02
N GLN A 9 7.08 -19.97 -25.31
CA GLN A 9 8.43 -19.80 -25.81
C GLN A 9 8.88 -18.36 -25.60
N SER A 10 9.68 -18.11 -24.56
CA SER A 10 10.53 -16.92 -24.49
C SER A 10 11.71 -17.12 -25.45
N PRO A 11 12.02 -16.16 -26.33
CA PRO A 11 13.08 -16.31 -27.34
C PRO A 11 14.51 -16.28 -26.77
N GLU A 12 14.69 -16.02 -25.47
CA GLU A 12 16.00 -15.89 -24.84
C GLU A 12 16.48 -17.21 -24.21
N PRO A 13 17.77 -17.57 -24.36
CA PRO A 13 18.31 -18.81 -23.80
C PRO A 13 18.26 -18.81 -22.26
N PRO A 14 18.00 -19.96 -21.62
CA PRO A 14 17.71 -20.07 -20.18
C PRO A 14 18.87 -19.72 -19.22
N GLY A 15 20.07 -19.38 -19.70
CA GLY A 15 21.14 -18.82 -18.86
C GLY A 15 21.21 -17.27 -18.88
N SER A 16 20.62 -16.64 -19.90
CA SER A 16 20.77 -15.21 -20.15
C SER A 16 19.97 -14.34 -19.17
N LEU A 17 18.77 -14.79 -18.77
CA LEU A 17 17.89 -14.03 -17.88
C LEU A 17 18.41 -14.02 -16.44
N GLU A 18 18.95 -15.14 -15.97
CA GLU A 18 19.54 -15.30 -14.65
C GLU A 18 20.83 -14.48 -14.52
N GLU A 19 21.66 -14.46 -15.56
CA GLU A 19 22.85 -13.61 -15.62
C GLU A 19 22.47 -12.13 -15.66
N GLN A 20 21.48 -11.76 -16.49
CA GLN A 20 20.93 -10.40 -16.50
C GLN A 20 20.41 -10.00 -15.11
N GLN A 21 19.69 -10.88 -14.42
CA GLN A 21 19.16 -10.63 -13.08
C GLN A 21 20.29 -10.40 -12.06
N ARG A 22 21.39 -11.18 -12.14
CA ARG A 22 22.58 -10.97 -11.30
C ARG A 22 23.22 -9.60 -11.56
N GLN A 23 23.44 -9.25 -12.83
CA GLN A 23 24.01 -7.95 -13.21
C GLN A 23 23.15 -6.78 -12.72
N ILE A 24 21.82 -6.88 -12.86
CA ILE A 24 20.88 -5.87 -12.35
C ILE A 24 20.97 -5.77 -10.82
N ASN A 25 21.02 -6.90 -10.10
CA ASN A 25 21.14 -6.90 -8.64
C ASN A 25 22.44 -6.24 -8.15
N ASP A 26 23.55 -6.46 -8.87
CA ASP A 26 24.81 -5.77 -8.59
C ASP A 26 24.70 -4.26 -8.85
N GLY A 27 24.07 -3.87 -9.95
CA GLY A 27 23.75 -2.47 -10.26
C GLY A 27 22.91 -1.83 -9.15
N ILE A 28 21.85 -2.49 -8.69
CA ILE A 28 21.00 -2.02 -7.58
C ILE A 28 21.83 -1.80 -6.32
N ARG A 29 22.72 -2.74 -5.98
CA ARG A 29 23.60 -2.64 -4.81
C ARG A 29 24.50 -1.40 -4.89
N VAL A 30 25.08 -1.12 -6.06
CA VAL A 30 25.91 0.07 -6.28
C VAL A 30 25.07 1.35 -6.23
N ALA A 31 23.93 1.39 -6.92
CA ALA A 31 23.04 2.56 -6.95
C ALA A 31 22.53 2.92 -5.55
N LYS A 32 22.16 1.92 -4.72
CA LYS A 32 21.79 2.13 -3.31
C LYS A 32 22.89 2.85 -2.52
N LYS A 33 24.16 2.51 -2.76
CA LYS A 33 25.28 3.19 -2.09
C LYS A 33 25.39 4.66 -2.51
N ARG A 34 25.17 4.99 -3.78
CA ARG A 34 25.19 6.38 -4.28
C ARG A 34 24.08 7.24 -3.68
N VAL A 35 22.90 6.64 -3.47
CA VAL A 35 21.74 7.33 -2.90
C VAL A 35 21.94 7.66 -1.41
N LYS A 36 22.58 6.76 -0.64
CA LYS A 36 22.82 6.95 0.81
C LYS A 36 23.64 8.18 1.19
N GLY A 37 24.42 8.75 0.26
CA GLY A 37 25.33 9.87 0.53
C GLY A 37 24.77 11.27 0.28
N HIS A 38 23.54 11.40 -0.21
CA HIS A 38 23.01 12.70 -0.67
C HIS A 38 21.69 13.05 0.02
N GLY A 39 21.54 14.32 0.41
CA GLY A 39 20.26 14.84 0.91
C GLY A 39 19.25 15.07 -0.21
N SER A 40 17.96 14.94 0.09
CA SER A 40 16.83 15.15 -0.84
C SER A 40 16.67 16.53 -1.44
N PHE A 41 17.50 17.49 -1.04
CA PHE A 41 17.50 18.84 -1.59
C PHE A 41 18.47 18.99 -2.77
N ASN A 42 19.11 17.89 -3.18
CA ASN A 42 20.06 17.87 -4.27
C ASN A 42 19.40 17.26 -5.52
N ALA A 43 19.47 17.94 -6.67
CA ALA A 43 19.00 17.38 -7.93
C ALA A 43 19.69 16.03 -8.25
N GLN A 44 20.99 15.91 -7.91
CA GLN A 44 21.75 14.66 -8.05
C GLN A 44 21.18 13.51 -7.22
N PHE A 45 20.63 13.80 -6.04
CA PHE A 45 19.98 12.78 -5.22
C PHE A 45 18.77 12.18 -5.95
N TRP A 46 17.93 13.02 -6.55
CA TRP A 46 16.74 12.58 -7.28
C TRP A 46 17.12 11.89 -8.59
N ALA A 47 18.15 12.36 -9.28
CA ALA A 47 18.72 11.68 -10.45
C ALA A 47 19.24 10.27 -10.08
N ASN A 48 20.01 10.14 -9.00
CA ASN A 48 20.50 8.84 -8.51
C ASN A 48 19.35 7.94 -8.04
N SER A 49 18.31 8.51 -7.42
CA SER A 49 17.12 7.76 -7.01
C SER A 49 16.32 7.28 -8.23
N CYS A 50 16.24 8.09 -9.29
CA CYS A 50 15.67 7.70 -10.57
C CYS A 50 16.46 6.56 -11.23
N GLU A 51 17.80 6.61 -11.20
CA GLU A 51 18.67 5.52 -11.67
C GLU A 51 18.39 4.21 -10.90
N LEU A 52 18.31 4.29 -9.57
CA LEU A 52 17.98 3.14 -8.73
C LEU A 52 16.60 2.54 -9.07
N GLU A 53 15.56 3.36 -9.20
CA GLU A 53 14.22 2.87 -9.55
C GLU A 53 14.16 2.30 -10.97
N THR A 54 14.96 2.85 -11.90
CA THR A 54 15.09 2.29 -13.27
C THR A 54 15.69 0.89 -13.24
N LEU A 55 16.70 0.65 -12.41
CA LEU A 55 17.26 -0.70 -12.22
C LEU A 55 16.25 -1.65 -11.56
N LEU A 56 15.45 -1.15 -10.60
CA LEU A 56 14.39 -1.94 -9.98
C LEU A 56 13.27 -2.29 -10.97
N LEU A 57 12.94 -1.38 -11.89
CA LEU A 57 12.03 -1.62 -13.01
C LEU A 57 12.56 -2.73 -13.94
N GLN A 58 13.83 -2.63 -14.36
CA GLN A 58 14.47 -3.67 -15.16
C GLN A 58 14.48 -5.04 -14.47
N ARG A 59 14.68 -5.06 -13.14
CA ARG A 59 14.56 -6.29 -12.35
C ARG A 59 13.16 -6.86 -12.43
N ALA A 60 12.12 -6.04 -12.21
CA ALA A 60 10.74 -6.50 -12.27
C ALA A 60 10.34 -7.00 -13.66
N GLU A 61 10.84 -6.37 -14.73
CA GLU A 61 10.69 -6.85 -16.11
C GLU A 61 11.41 -8.18 -16.36
N THR A 62 12.60 -8.36 -15.78
CA THR A 62 13.34 -9.63 -15.87
C THR A 62 12.59 -10.73 -15.10
N ASP A 63 12.10 -10.43 -13.90
CA ASP A 63 11.27 -11.33 -13.09
C ASP A 63 9.98 -11.70 -13.84
N ARG A 64 9.41 -10.76 -14.61
CA ARG A 64 8.28 -11.01 -15.53
C ARG A 64 8.63 -12.06 -16.58
N LYS A 65 9.75 -11.88 -17.28
CA LYS A 65 10.22 -12.81 -18.33
C LYS A 65 10.48 -14.21 -17.77
N ILE A 66 11.17 -14.30 -16.63
CA ILE A 66 11.45 -15.57 -15.93
C ILE A 66 10.14 -16.24 -15.52
N SER A 67 9.24 -15.48 -14.88
CA SER A 67 7.94 -15.98 -14.43
C SER A 67 7.09 -16.53 -15.58
N LEU A 68 7.10 -15.86 -16.75
CA LEU A 68 6.39 -16.31 -17.94
C LEU A 68 7.03 -17.54 -18.57
N ARG A 69 8.36 -17.61 -18.63
CA ARG A 69 9.13 -18.77 -19.14
C ARG A 69 8.84 -20.03 -18.32
N ASP A 70 8.81 -19.89 -16.99
CA ASP A 70 8.64 -21.00 -16.05
C ASP A 70 7.16 -21.42 -15.89
N PHE A 71 6.22 -20.70 -16.51
CA PHE A 71 4.79 -20.98 -16.40
C PHE A 71 4.33 -22.04 -17.40
N GLU A 72 3.66 -23.07 -16.88
CA GLU A 72 3.02 -24.11 -17.68
C GLU A 72 1.67 -23.65 -18.21
N GLY A 73 1.67 -22.97 -19.36
CA GLY A 73 0.44 -22.54 -20.02
C GLY A 73 0.68 -21.47 -21.07
N THR A 74 -0.41 -20.86 -21.52
CA THR A 74 -0.35 -19.72 -22.45
C THR A 74 0.02 -18.44 -21.71
N ALA A 75 0.59 -17.46 -22.41
CA ALA A 75 0.87 -16.14 -21.85
C ALA A 75 -0.39 -15.47 -21.29
N SER A 76 -1.55 -15.65 -21.95
CA SER A 76 -2.83 -15.12 -21.48
C SER A 76 -3.29 -15.77 -20.16
N GLU A 77 -3.10 -17.09 -20.01
CA GLU A 77 -3.35 -17.79 -18.74
C GLU A 77 -2.41 -17.28 -17.64
N TRP A 78 -1.12 -17.07 -17.96
CA TRP A 78 -0.14 -16.52 -17.02
C TRP A 78 -0.53 -15.12 -16.53
N GLU A 79 -0.96 -14.23 -17.43
CA GLU A 79 -1.37 -12.85 -17.09
C GLU A 79 -2.52 -12.80 -16.08
N GLN A 80 -3.36 -13.83 -16.02
CA GLN A 80 -4.45 -13.90 -15.04
C GLN A 80 -3.98 -14.37 -13.65
N THR A 81 -2.76 -14.91 -13.51
CA THR A 81 -2.25 -15.41 -12.24
C THR A 81 -1.95 -14.29 -11.24
N ASP A 82 -2.07 -14.60 -9.93
CA ASP A 82 -1.72 -13.67 -8.86
C ASP A 82 -0.26 -13.20 -8.94
N LYS A 83 0.65 -14.09 -9.42
CA LYS A 83 2.07 -13.77 -9.61
C LYS A 83 2.27 -12.74 -10.70
N ALA A 84 1.65 -12.90 -11.87
CA ALA A 84 1.73 -11.93 -12.96
C ALA A 84 1.14 -10.57 -12.58
N GLN A 85 -0.06 -10.56 -11.98
CA GLN A 85 -0.69 -9.33 -11.49
C GLN A 85 0.19 -8.59 -10.48
N SER A 86 0.84 -9.31 -9.55
CA SER A 86 1.76 -8.70 -8.58
C SER A 86 2.98 -8.07 -9.27
N ILE A 87 3.53 -8.69 -10.31
CA ILE A 87 4.65 -8.14 -11.08
C ILE A 87 4.19 -6.89 -11.84
N PHE A 88 3.03 -6.92 -12.48
CA PHE A 88 2.48 -5.76 -13.18
C PHE A 88 2.23 -4.56 -12.25
N GLN A 89 1.69 -4.82 -11.06
CA GLN A 89 1.56 -3.79 -10.01
C GLN A 89 2.90 -3.16 -9.65
N GLN A 90 3.97 -3.97 -9.54
CA GLN A 90 5.31 -3.48 -9.21
C GLN A 90 5.90 -2.63 -10.34
N ILE A 91 5.82 -3.10 -11.59
CA ILE A 91 6.31 -2.39 -12.78
C ILE A 91 5.62 -1.03 -12.86
N LYS A 92 4.29 -0.98 -12.77
CA LYS A 92 3.55 0.28 -12.87
C LYS A 92 3.88 1.24 -11.73
N ALA A 93 3.98 0.73 -10.49
CA ALA A 93 4.37 1.55 -9.35
C ALA A 93 5.79 2.14 -9.52
N GLN A 94 6.73 1.37 -10.12
CA GLN A 94 8.08 1.82 -10.42
C GLN A 94 8.09 2.90 -11.50
N GLU A 95 7.36 2.71 -12.60
CA GLU A 95 7.21 3.73 -13.65
C GLU A 95 6.72 5.05 -13.08
N THR A 96 5.66 5.01 -12.27
CA THR A 96 5.11 6.20 -11.61
C THR A 96 6.15 6.84 -10.67
N THR A 97 6.90 6.05 -9.90
CA THR A 97 7.96 6.56 -9.02
C THR A 97 9.10 7.23 -9.82
N ILE A 98 9.51 6.64 -10.95
CA ILE A 98 10.52 7.21 -11.85
C ILE A 98 10.06 8.57 -12.39
N GLN A 99 8.83 8.67 -12.89
CA GLN A 99 8.28 9.93 -13.40
C GLN A 99 8.25 11.02 -12.31
N LEU A 100 7.89 10.65 -11.09
CA LEU A 100 7.93 11.56 -9.94
C LEU A 100 9.37 12.03 -9.66
N TYR A 101 10.35 11.14 -9.65
CA TYR A 101 11.75 11.48 -9.37
C TYR A 101 12.35 12.35 -10.47
N GLN A 102 12.05 12.07 -11.74
CA GLN A 102 12.45 12.92 -12.87
C GLN A 102 11.88 14.33 -12.74
N THR A 103 10.57 14.43 -12.50
CA THR A 103 9.91 15.72 -12.29
C THR A 103 10.53 16.50 -11.13
N ARG A 104 10.92 15.81 -10.03
CA ARG A 104 11.58 16.43 -8.88
C ARG A 104 13.00 16.90 -9.19
N ALA A 105 13.76 16.12 -9.95
CA ALA A 105 15.09 16.52 -10.41
C ALA A 105 15.00 17.80 -11.26
N ASP A 106 14.06 17.85 -12.21
CA ASP A 106 13.79 19.01 -13.05
C ASP A 106 13.33 20.24 -12.25
N GLU A 107 12.52 20.07 -11.20
CA GLU A 107 12.06 21.15 -10.31
C GLU A 107 13.22 21.77 -9.49
N LEU A 108 14.26 20.99 -9.20
CA LEU A 108 15.41 21.40 -8.39
C LEU A 108 16.59 21.91 -9.23
N GLU A 109 16.59 21.66 -10.54
CA GLU A 109 17.61 22.23 -11.43
C GLU A 109 17.47 23.76 -11.52
N PRO A 110 18.50 24.53 -11.14
CA PRO A 110 18.42 25.99 -11.02
C PRO A 110 18.22 26.72 -12.36
N THR A 111 18.32 26.02 -13.48
CA THR A 111 18.42 26.59 -14.83
C THR A 111 17.09 26.76 -15.56
N LYS A 112 15.97 26.17 -15.10
CA LYS A 112 14.74 26.13 -15.93
C LYS A 112 13.62 27.12 -15.60
N LYS A 113 13.51 27.72 -14.41
CA LYS A 113 12.49 28.77 -14.15
C LYS A 113 12.93 29.81 -13.13
N GLY A 114 13.26 31.00 -13.63
CA GLY A 114 13.15 32.21 -12.81
C GLY A 114 11.73 32.33 -12.22
N GLN A 115 11.65 32.58 -10.92
CA GLN A 115 10.47 33.07 -10.21
C GLN A 115 9.22 32.14 -10.05
N ALA A 116 9.35 30.81 -10.01
CA ALA A 116 8.22 29.95 -9.63
C ALA A 116 8.10 29.75 -8.10
N LYS A 117 7.31 30.62 -7.46
CA LYS A 117 6.58 30.50 -6.16
C LYS A 117 7.23 29.70 -5.01
N ARG A 118 7.81 30.46 -4.07
CA ARG A 118 8.27 30.06 -2.72
C ARG A 118 7.23 29.36 -1.83
N THR A 119 5.95 29.28 -2.19
CA THR A 119 4.89 28.76 -1.32
C THR A 119 4.78 27.23 -1.29
N LEU A 120 5.20 26.52 -2.34
CA LEU A 120 5.32 25.05 -2.34
C LEU A 120 6.50 24.58 -1.45
N ARG A 121 7.48 25.47 -1.27
CA ARG A 121 8.69 25.21 -0.49
C ARG A 121 8.38 24.98 0.99
N ASP A 122 7.40 25.63 1.61
CA ASP A 122 7.17 25.48 3.07
C ASP A 122 6.50 24.16 3.47
N GLY A 123 5.55 23.67 2.68
CA GLY A 123 4.94 22.34 2.90
C GLY A 123 5.95 21.22 2.65
N PHE A 124 6.80 21.40 1.63
CA PHE A 124 7.87 20.49 1.24
C PHE A 124 9.07 20.52 2.21
N MET A 125 9.51 21.69 2.67
CA MET A 125 10.56 21.85 3.68
C MET A 125 10.13 21.23 5.01
N LYS A 126 8.85 21.25 5.38
CA LYS A 126 8.40 20.50 6.56
C LYS A 126 8.46 18.98 6.34
N LEU A 127 8.00 18.47 5.20
CA LEU A 127 8.03 17.03 4.91
C LEU A 127 9.46 16.45 4.84
N PHE A 128 10.44 17.26 4.42
CA PHE A 128 11.82 16.83 4.16
C PHE A 128 12.88 17.35 5.16
N CYS A 129 12.65 18.45 5.87
CA CYS A 129 13.57 18.94 6.92
C CYS A 129 13.29 18.36 8.30
N THR A 130 12.09 17.82 8.58
CA THR A 130 11.78 17.26 9.91
C THR A 130 11.51 15.75 9.93
N SER A 131 11.35 15.11 8.77
CA SER A 131 11.12 13.66 8.71
C SER A 131 12.34 12.91 8.17
N LYS A 132 12.68 11.79 8.82
CA LYS A 132 13.68 10.82 8.33
C LYS A 132 13.35 10.32 6.91
N MET A 133 12.09 10.46 6.47
CA MET A 133 11.58 10.13 5.13
C MET A 133 12.23 10.97 4.03
N GLY A 134 12.67 12.20 4.35
CA GLY A 134 13.36 13.06 3.40
C GLY A 134 14.84 12.75 3.20
N MET A 135 15.52 12.17 4.18
CA MET A 135 16.98 11.99 4.12
C MET A 135 17.44 10.67 3.46
N ASN A 136 16.52 9.89 2.88
CA ASN A 136 16.76 8.61 2.20
C ASN A 136 17.75 7.65 2.89
N ILE A 137 17.74 7.65 4.22
CA ILE A 137 18.38 6.61 5.03
C ILE A 137 17.53 5.34 4.83
N THR A 138 18.12 4.22 4.41
CA THR A 138 17.47 3.01 3.85
C THR A 138 16.38 2.29 4.68
N ASN A 139 15.86 2.92 5.75
CA ASN A 139 14.71 2.55 6.58
C ASN A 139 13.53 3.57 6.52
N THR A 140 13.37 4.32 5.42
CA THR A 140 12.52 5.53 5.28
C THR A 140 11.00 5.30 5.16
N GLY A 141 10.41 4.71 6.20
CA GLY A 141 9.17 5.22 6.82
C GLY A 141 9.52 5.95 8.12
N GLN A 142 8.69 5.86 9.16
CA GLN A 142 9.05 6.28 10.54
C GLN A 142 10.30 5.58 11.14
N GLY A 143 11.04 4.78 10.38
CA GLY A 143 12.07 3.85 10.84
C GLY A 143 11.51 2.45 11.06
N ALA A 144 12.31 1.56 11.65
CA ALA A 144 11.80 0.33 12.23
C ALA A 144 10.64 0.69 13.18
N ARG A 145 9.56 -0.06 13.09
CA ARG A 145 8.35 0.22 13.85
C ARG A 145 8.68 0.15 15.33
N ASP A 146 8.44 1.22 16.08
CA ASP A 146 8.60 1.20 17.53
C ASP A 146 7.66 0.12 18.10
N SER A 147 8.27 -0.94 18.63
CA SER A 147 7.57 -2.10 19.17
C SER A 147 6.62 -1.70 20.31
N ARG A 148 6.97 -0.66 21.08
CA ARG A 148 6.12 -0.12 22.13
C ARG A 148 4.89 0.57 21.55
N MET A 149 5.05 1.43 20.54
CA MET A 149 3.91 2.08 19.89
C MET A 149 2.97 1.06 19.23
N GLN A 150 3.51 0.03 18.57
CA GLN A 150 2.70 -1.03 17.98
C GLN A 150 1.94 -1.83 19.05
N SER A 151 2.60 -2.17 20.16
CA SER A 151 1.98 -2.90 21.27
C SER A 151 0.87 -2.06 21.90
N THR A 152 1.12 -0.78 22.18
CA THR A 152 0.11 0.15 22.70
C THR A 152 -1.08 0.27 21.75
N PHE A 153 -0.84 0.46 20.45
CA PHE A 153 -1.91 0.53 19.46
C PHE A 153 -2.77 -0.74 19.42
N ARG A 154 -2.13 -1.92 19.48
CA ARG A 154 -2.86 -3.20 19.58
C ARG A 154 -3.72 -3.25 20.83
N GLN A 155 -3.17 -2.89 21.99
CA GLN A 155 -3.91 -2.90 23.25
C GLN A 155 -5.08 -1.92 23.25
N GLU A 156 -4.91 -0.73 22.66
CA GLU A 156 -6.00 0.24 22.52
C GLU A 156 -7.12 -0.28 21.62
N LEU A 157 -6.80 -0.98 20.53
CA LEU A 157 -7.80 -1.64 19.68
C LEU A 157 -8.56 -2.73 20.44
N ILE A 158 -7.85 -3.58 21.20
CA ILE A 158 -8.46 -4.63 22.02
C ILE A 158 -9.43 -4.01 23.04
N LYS A 159 -8.99 -2.97 23.76
CA LYS A 159 -9.80 -2.27 24.75
C LYS A 159 -11.02 -1.57 24.13
N THR A 160 -10.81 -0.79 23.07
CA THR A 160 -11.88 0.03 22.45
C THR A 160 -12.92 -0.84 21.73
N GLY A 161 -12.46 -1.94 21.14
CA GLY A 161 -13.32 -2.90 20.45
C GLY A 161 -14.01 -3.90 21.37
N ASP A 162 -13.79 -3.84 22.69
CA ASP A 162 -14.13 -4.92 23.64
C ASP A 162 -13.76 -6.28 23.06
N ALA A 163 -12.51 -6.45 22.63
CA ALA A 163 -12.14 -7.56 21.77
C ALA A 163 -11.73 -8.84 22.53
N LYS A 164 -11.62 -8.81 23.86
CA LYS A 164 -11.28 -10.01 24.65
C LYS A 164 -12.48 -10.94 24.84
N HIS A 165 -12.27 -12.24 24.76
CA HIS A 165 -13.33 -13.22 24.98
C HIS A 165 -13.67 -13.30 26.48
N PRO A 166 -14.96 -13.27 26.88
CA PRO A 166 -15.35 -13.20 28.29
C PRO A 166 -14.93 -14.38 29.19
N LYS A 167 -14.61 -15.54 28.58
CA LYS A 167 -14.25 -16.78 29.28
C LYS A 167 -12.92 -17.39 28.86
N ASN A 168 -12.24 -16.79 27.88
CA ASN A 168 -11.02 -17.34 27.29
C ASN A 168 -10.08 -16.17 27.04
N ASP A 169 -9.15 -15.93 27.96
CA ASP A 169 -8.32 -14.73 27.90
C ASP A 169 -7.36 -14.71 26.69
N ASP A 170 -7.15 -15.88 26.06
CA ASP A 170 -6.28 -16.07 24.90
C ASP A 170 -7.03 -15.91 23.57
N ALA A 171 -8.31 -15.55 23.57
CA ALA A 171 -9.10 -15.36 22.36
C ALA A 171 -9.53 -13.90 22.13
N LEU A 172 -9.35 -13.43 20.90
CA LEU A 172 -9.70 -12.08 20.45
C LEU A 172 -10.73 -12.09 19.31
N TRP A 173 -11.63 -11.10 19.32
CA TRP A 173 -12.69 -10.97 18.32
C TRP A 173 -12.19 -10.35 17.02
N CYS A 174 -12.48 -11.00 15.88
CA CYS A 174 -12.28 -10.44 14.55
C CYS A 174 -13.62 -9.91 13.99
N PRO A 175 -13.77 -8.58 13.76
CA PRO A 175 -15.02 -8.02 13.27
C PRO A 175 -15.28 -8.33 11.79
N VAL A 176 -14.24 -8.65 11.00
CA VAL A 176 -14.38 -9.05 9.60
C VAL A 176 -14.97 -10.46 9.49
N MET A 177 -14.43 -11.39 10.28
CA MET A 177 -14.92 -12.77 10.31
C MET A 177 -16.20 -12.92 11.13
N GLY A 178 -16.41 -12.07 12.14
CA GLY A 178 -17.46 -12.22 13.13
C GLY A 178 -17.25 -13.45 14.00
N ASN A 179 -15.99 -13.70 14.40
CA ASN A 179 -15.64 -14.85 15.23
C ASN A 179 -14.41 -14.58 16.10
N TRP A 180 -14.18 -15.46 17.08
CA TRP A 180 -13.05 -15.48 17.99
C TRP A 180 -11.84 -16.17 17.37
N PHE A 181 -10.64 -15.72 17.66
CA PHE A 181 -9.39 -16.32 17.18
C PHE A 181 -8.38 -16.26 18.31
N ASP A 182 -7.46 -17.22 18.36
CA ASP A 182 -6.37 -17.14 19.34
C ASP A 182 -5.58 -15.85 19.14
N GLU A 183 -5.14 -15.24 20.24
CA GLU A 183 -4.50 -13.94 20.28
C GLU A 183 -3.29 -13.89 19.32
N ASP A 184 -2.55 -14.99 19.22
CA ASP A 184 -1.38 -15.14 18.35
C ASP A 184 -1.73 -15.00 16.86
N PHE A 185 -2.93 -15.42 16.44
CA PHE A 185 -3.38 -15.30 15.06
C PHE A 185 -4.00 -13.95 14.72
N MET A 186 -4.11 -13.05 15.68
CA MET A 186 -4.74 -11.74 15.51
C MET A 186 -3.70 -10.65 15.32
N GLN A 187 -4.05 -9.62 14.54
CA GLN A 187 -3.18 -8.52 14.16
C GLN A 187 -3.90 -7.17 14.22
N ALA A 188 -3.13 -6.14 14.56
CA ALA A 188 -3.57 -4.75 14.57
C ALA A 188 -3.29 -4.12 13.20
N ALA A 189 -4.20 -4.36 12.25
CA ALA A 189 -4.08 -3.88 10.88
C ALA A 189 -4.31 -2.36 10.81
N HIS A 190 -3.40 -1.64 10.16
CA HIS A 190 -3.55 -0.22 9.89
C HIS A 190 -4.33 0.00 8.60
N LEU A 191 -5.27 0.94 8.61
CA LEU A 191 -6.03 1.36 7.44
C LEU A 191 -5.22 2.34 6.58
N PHE A 192 -4.64 3.35 7.21
CA PHE A 192 -3.56 4.16 6.64
C PHE A 192 -2.22 3.62 7.13
N PRO A 193 -1.34 3.13 6.24
CA PRO A 193 -0.10 2.47 6.65
C PRO A 193 0.83 3.35 7.48
N HIS A 194 1.33 2.79 8.59
CA HIS A 194 2.29 3.49 9.48
C HIS A 194 3.56 3.97 8.75
N MET A 195 3.96 3.29 7.68
CA MET A 195 5.15 3.62 6.89
C MET A 195 5.13 5.03 6.30
N HIS A 196 3.94 5.62 6.12
CA HIS A 196 3.82 7.01 5.64
C HIS A 196 4.01 8.03 6.75
N GLY A 197 3.85 7.66 8.03
CA GLY A 197 4.00 8.56 9.17
C GLY A 197 2.85 9.55 9.37
N GLN A 198 2.87 10.22 10.53
CA GLN A 198 1.79 11.13 10.96
C GLN A 198 1.75 12.40 10.11
N GLU A 199 2.90 12.91 9.66
CA GLU A 199 2.95 14.14 8.86
C GLU A 199 2.27 13.97 7.50
N VAL A 200 2.47 12.82 6.83
CA VAL A 200 1.78 12.52 5.57
C VAL A 200 0.29 12.32 5.83
N MET A 201 -0.08 11.63 6.91
CA MET A 201 -1.49 11.52 7.32
C MET A 201 -2.13 12.91 7.54
N ASP A 202 -1.46 13.80 8.27
CA ASP A 202 -1.93 15.16 8.54
C ASP A 202 -2.02 15.99 7.26
N THR A 203 -1.14 15.75 6.28
CA THR A 203 -1.14 16.46 4.99
C THR A 203 -2.31 16.00 4.11
N ILE A 204 -2.61 14.70 4.10
CA ILE A 204 -3.72 14.13 3.32
C ILE A 204 -5.08 14.43 3.96
N PHE A 205 -5.22 14.22 5.26
CA PHE A 205 -6.52 14.26 5.95
C PHE A 205 -6.75 15.50 6.81
N GLY A 206 -5.74 16.38 6.90
CA GLY A 206 -5.71 17.50 7.82
C GLY A 206 -5.27 17.08 9.23
N LYS A 207 -4.52 17.96 9.90
CA LYS A 207 -3.99 17.73 11.24
C LYS A 207 -5.09 17.45 12.27
N LYS A 208 -4.88 16.41 13.08
CA LYS A 208 -5.76 16.03 14.20
C LYS A 208 -5.06 16.16 15.55
N ARG A 209 -5.86 16.39 16.58
CA ARG A 209 -5.45 16.41 17.98
C ARG A 209 -6.49 15.59 18.78
N PRO A 210 -6.13 14.43 19.35
CA PRO A 210 -4.81 13.80 19.30
C PRO A 210 -4.42 13.29 17.90
N PRO A 211 -3.12 12.98 17.66
CA PRO A 211 -2.66 12.30 16.44
C PRO A 211 -3.39 10.97 16.22
N GLU A 212 -3.72 10.65 14.96
CA GLU A 212 -4.57 9.49 14.63
C GLU A 212 -3.79 8.28 14.06
N LEU A 213 -2.47 8.36 13.80
CA LEU A 213 -1.70 7.28 13.15
C LEU A 213 -1.75 5.95 13.92
N PHE A 214 -1.51 6.01 15.23
CA PHE A 214 -1.58 4.87 16.16
C PHE A 214 -2.85 4.92 17.02
N SER A 215 -3.89 5.60 16.55
CA SER A 215 -5.20 5.61 17.22
C SER A 215 -6.05 4.44 16.73
N PRO A 216 -6.94 3.87 17.57
CA PRO A 216 -7.96 2.91 17.14
C PRO A 216 -8.75 3.36 15.92
N ARG A 217 -8.88 4.68 15.69
CA ARG A 217 -9.57 5.23 14.51
C ARG A 217 -8.92 4.82 13.19
N ASN A 218 -7.61 4.56 13.16
CA ASN A 218 -6.84 4.12 12.00
C ASN A 218 -6.61 2.59 11.96
N GLY A 219 -7.32 1.83 12.79
CA GLY A 219 -7.04 0.41 13.00
C GLY A 219 -8.23 -0.51 12.95
N LEU A 220 -7.97 -1.78 12.65
CA LEU A 220 -8.87 -2.90 12.85
C LEU A 220 -8.09 -4.08 13.43
N LEU A 221 -8.70 -4.78 14.39
CA LEU A 221 -8.15 -6.02 14.92
C LEU A 221 -8.66 -7.19 14.07
N VAL A 222 -7.80 -7.84 13.28
CA VAL A 222 -8.21 -8.88 12.32
C VAL A 222 -7.27 -10.08 12.37
N SER A 223 -7.68 -11.23 11.83
CA SER A 223 -6.77 -12.37 11.74
C SER A 223 -5.63 -12.12 10.74
N ARG A 224 -4.48 -12.77 10.93
CA ARG A 224 -3.33 -12.70 10.01
C ARG A 224 -3.71 -13.03 8.57
N ALA A 225 -4.63 -13.98 8.37
CA ALA A 225 -5.15 -14.36 7.06
C ALA A 225 -5.93 -13.20 6.41
N ILE A 226 -6.81 -12.54 7.18
CA ILE A 226 -7.57 -11.37 6.71
C ILE A 226 -6.63 -10.21 6.38
N GLU A 227 -5.69 -9.85 7.28
CA GLU A 227 -4.75 -8.74 7.04
C GLU A 227 -3.94 -8.95 5.75
N LYS A 228 -3.41 -10.15 5.55
CA LYS A 228 -2.63 -10.51 4.36
C LYS A 228 -3.37 -10.15 3.06
N TYR A 229 -4.61 -10.59 2.93
CA TYR A 229 -5.36 -10.40 1.69
C TYR A 229 -6.01 -9.03 1.58
N PHE A 230 -6.32 -8.39 2.71
CA PHE A 230 -6.75 -6.99 2.78
C PHE A 230 -5.67 -6.04 2.25
N ASP A 231 -4.43 -6.20 2.73
CA ASP A 231 -3.28 -5.38 2.31
C ASP A 231 -2.90 -5.60 0.84
N SER A 232 -3.12 -6.81 0.33
CA SER A 232 -2.84 -7.18 -1.07
C SER A 232 -3.90 -6.73 -2.08
N GLY A 233 -5.02 -6.17 -1.62
CA GLY A 233 -6.08 -5.67 -2.50
C GLY A 233 -6.95 -6.76 -3.14
N LYS A 234 -7.11 -7.92 -2.48
CA LYS A 234 -8.07 -8.96 -2.94
C LYS A 234 -9.52 -8.62 -2.58
N PHE A 235 -9.70 -7.95 -1.46
CA PHE A 235 -10.98 -7.42 -1.02
C PHE A 235 -10.80 -6.08 -0.31
N VAL A 236 -11.91 -5.37 -0.14
CA VAL A 236 -12.00 -4.07 0.53
C VAL A 236 -13.14 -4.08 1.55
N ILE A 237 -13.16 -3.07 2.42
CA ILE A 237 -14.27 -2.82 3.33
C ILE A 237 -14.99 -1.58 2.80
N VAL A 238 -16.30 -1.67 2.56
CA VAL A 238 -17.13 -0.58 2.02
C VAL A 238 -18.31 -0.30 2.95
N PRO A 239 -19.01 0.84 2.80
CA PRO A 239 -20.27 1.08 3.50
C PRO A 239 -21.26 -0.08 3.30
N ASP A 240 -21.97 -0.44 4.37
CA ASP A 240 -23.09 -1.38 4.31
C ASP A 240 -24.33 -0.68 3.73
N LEU A 241 -24.25 -0.41 2.43
CA LEU A 241 -25.28 0.20 1.61
C LEU A 241 -25.47 -0.63 0.34
N PRO A 242 -26.68 -0.64 -0.24
CA PRO A 242 -26.89 -1.23 -1.56
C PRO A 242 -26.02 -0.53 -2.60
N ASP A 243 -25.76 -1.20 -3.71
CA ASP A 243 -24.84 -0.71 -4.73
C ASP A 243 -25.26 0.62 -5.36
N ARG A 244 -26.55 0.97 -5.31
CA ARG A 244 -27.15 2.26 -5.71
C ARG A 244 -28.07 2.77 -4.60
N PRO A 245 -27.53 3.29 -3.48
CA PRO A 245 -28.37 3.73 -2.39
C PRO A 245 -29.12 5.01 -2.79
N PRO A 246 -30.44 5.10 -2.53
CA PRO A 246 -31.15 6.36 -2.58
C PRO A 246 -30.43 7.41 -1.71
N LEU A 247 -30.48 8.68 -2.11
CA LEU A 247 -29.83 9.77 -1.37
C LEU A 247 -30.23 9.81 0.12
N ALA A 248 -31.49 9.45 0.43
CA ALA A 248 -31.97 9.37 1.80
C ALA A 248 -31.25 8.30 2.65
N GLU A 249 -31.02 7.09 2.10
CA GLU A 249 -30.28 6.04 2.79
C GLU A 249 -28.81 6.43 2.98
N LEU A 250 -28.23 7.10 1.98
CA LEU A 250 -26.87 7.61 2.05
C LEU A 250 -26.70 8.64 3.17
N ILE A 251 -27.62 9.63 3.23
CA ILE A 251 -27.64 10.64 4.29
C ILE A 251 -27.83 9.98 5.65
N SER A 252 -28.77 9.03 5.76
CA SER A 252 -29.02 8.28 6.99
C SER A 252 -27.76 7.55 7.47
N TRP A 253 -27.05 6.86 6.58
CA TRP A 253 -25.79 6.20 6.91
C TRP A 253 -24.69 7.17 7.33
N VAL A 254 -24.56 8.33 6.67
CA VAL A 254 -23.57 9.36 7.04
C VAL A 254 -23.87 9.94 8.43
N GLN A 255 -25.15 10.14 8.74
CA GLN A 255 -25.62 10.72 10.01
C GLN A 255 -25.77 9.69 11.14
N ALA A 256 -25.73 8.39 10.83
CA ALA A 256 -25.85 7.33 11.81
C ALA A 256 -24.73 7.42 12.86
N GLU A 257 -25.10 7.24 14.13
CA GLU A 257 -24.17 7.16 15.27
C GLU A 257 -23.13 6.05 15.03
N CYS A 258 -23.58 4.91 14.52
CA CYS A 258 -22.76 3.74 14.22
C CYS A 258 -22.90 3.35 12.75
N ARG A 259 -21.87 3.63 11.96
CA ARG A 259 -21.85 3.27 10.53
C ARG A 259 -21.62 1.76 10.35
N GLY A 260 -22.46 1.14 9.53
CA GLY A 260 -22.30 -0.25 9.09
C GLY A 260 -21.30 -0.36 7.95
N TYR A 261 -20.54 -1.45 7.92
CA TYR A 261 -19.60 -1.76 6.85
C TYR A 261 -19.76 -3.22 6.42
N ARG A 262 -19.41 -3.52 5.17
CA ARG A 262 -19.37 -4.88 4.63
C ARG A 262 -18.06 -5.14 3.88
N VAL A 263 -17.68 -6.40 3.81
CA VAL A 263 -16.59 -6.85 2.95
C VAL A 263 -17.06 -6.86 1.50
N ARG A 264 -16.19 -6.48 0.58
CA ARG A 264 -16.39 -6.65 -0.85
C ARG A 264 -15.15 -7.21 -1.51
N VAL A 265 -15.27 -8.38 -2.13
CA VAL A 265 -14.22 -8.95 -2.98
C VAL A 265 -14.16 -8.12 -4.25
N ILE A 266 -13.01 -7.53 -4.53
CA ILE A 266 -12.82 -6.77 -5.76
C ILE A 266 -12.21 -7.63 -6.85
N ASP A 267 -11.68 -8.82 -6.51
CA ASP A 267 -11.09 -9.77 -7.45
C ASP A 267 -11.94 -11.02 -7.70
N PRO A 268 -12.91 -10.98 -8.64
CA PRO A 268 -13.81 -12.09 -8.90
C PRO A 268 -13.14 -13.27 -9.61
N LYS A 269 -11.94 -13.08 -10.14
CA LYS A 269 -11.13 -14.14 -10.78
C LYS A 269 -10.09 -14.73 -9.82
N TRP A 270 -10.13 -14.34 -8.56
CA TRP A 270 -9.15 -14.80 -7.59
C TRP A 270 -9.27 -16.30 -7.34
N GLU A 271 -8.17 -17.03 -7.53
CA GLU A 271 -8.12 -18.50 -7.46
C GLU A 271 -8.55 -19.07 -6.09
N LYS A 272 -8.48 -18.26 -5.02
CA LYS A 272 -8.79 -18.72 -3.65
C LYS A 272 -10.21 -18.41 -3.22
N LEU A 273 -11.10 -17.96 -4.12
CA LEU A 273 -12.46 -17.59 -3.75
C LEU A 273 -13.21 -18.71 -3.01
N ASP A 274 -13.02 -19.94 -3.47
CA ASP A 274 -13.68 -21.12 -2.90
C ASP A 274 -12.86 -21.79 -1.79
N HIS A 275 -11.70 -21.21 -1.42
CA HIS A 275 -10.91 -21.70 -0.30
C HIS A 275 -11.41 -21.11 1.02
N ALA A 276 -11.31 -21.89 2.09
CA ALA A 276 -11.59 -21.42 3.44
C ALA A 276 -10.62 -20.28 3.84
N VAL A 277 -11.17 -19.24 4.48
CA VAL A 277 -10.39 -18.10 5.00
C VAL A 277 -9.43 -18.56 6.10
N SER A 278 -9.86 -19.52 6.91
CA SER A 278 -9.08 -20.16 7.98
C SER A 278 -9.38 -21.65 8.01
N ILE A 279 -8.38 -22.47 8.30
CA ILE A 279 -8.54 -23.92 8.47
C ILE A 279 -9.54 -24.28 9.58
N HIS A 280 -9.74 -23.38 10.55
CA HIS A 280 -10.63 -23.57 11.70
C HIS A 280 -12.06 -23.08 11.43
N TYR A 281 -12.25 -22.26 10.39
CA TYR A 281 -13.54 -21.64 10.09
C TYR A 281 -13.89 -21.91 8.65
N GLY A 282 -14.85 -22.81 8.41
CA GLY A 282 -15.28 -23.26 7.08
C GLY A 282 -15.97 -22.21 6.21
N ILE A 283 -15.73 -20.93 6.45
CA ILE A 283 -16.21 -19.81 5.62
C ILE A 283 -15.19 -19.59 4.51
N THR A 284 -15.66 -19.61 3.27
CA THR A 284 -14.87 -19.31 2.08
C THR A 284 -14.74 -17.81 1.84
N TRP A 285 -13.77 -17.41 1.01
CA TRP A 285 -13.64 -16.00 0.59
C TRP A 285 -14.86 -15.51 -0.21
N ARG A 286 -15.50 -16.39 -0.98
CA ARG A 286 -16.74 -16.12 -1.70
C ARG A 286 -17.88 -15.81 -0.74
N GLU A 287 -18.04 -16.59 0.32
CA GLU A 287 -19.06 -16.36 1.34
C GLU A 287 -18.77 -15.13 2.22
N LEU A 288 -17.51 -14.71 2.29
CA LEU A 288 -17.13 -13.48 2.97
C LEU A 288 -17.54 -12.24 2.16
N ASP A 289 -17.69 -12.34 0.83
CA ASP A 289 -18.13 -11.24 -0.02
C ASP A 289 -19.56 -10.79 0.36
N GLY A 290 -19.74 -9.49 0.56
CA GLY A 290 -20.99 -8.90 1.03
C GLY A 290 -21.28 -9.08 2.53
N LYS A 291 -20.47 -9.85 3.28
CA LYS A 291 -20.69 -10.06 4.71
C LYS A 291 -20.49 -8.76 5.50
N LYS A 292 -21.44 -8.45 6.38
CA LYS A 292 -21.37 -7.30 7.29
C LYS A 292 -20.31 -7.51 8.36
N LEU A 293 -19.55 -6.45 8.66
CA LEU A 293 -18.61 -6.45 9.78
C LEU A 293 -19.38 -6.45 11.10
N GLN A 294 -18.96 -7.29 12.03
CA GLN A 294 -19.58 -7.48 13.33
C GLN A 294 -18.73 -6.83 14.42
N PHE A 295 -19.07 -5.62 14.83
CA PHE A 295 -18.37 -4.93 15.93
C PHE A 295 -19.05 -5.26 17.26
N ARG A 296 -18.24 -5.49 18.32
CA ARG A 296 -18.78 -5.75 19.68
C ARG A 296 -19.20 -4.47 20.42
N THR A 297 -18.72 -3.31 20.00
CA THR A 297 -19.06 -2.01 20.57
C THR A 297 -19.64 -1.06 19.53
N LYS A 298 -20.07 0.13 19.97
CA LYS A 298 -20.47 1.24 19.08
C LYS A 298 -19.28 1.86 18.33
N PHE A 299 -18.04 1.54 18.71
CA PHE A 299 -16.85 2.10 18.08
C PHE A 299 -16.75 1.67 16.60
N ARG A 300 -16.35 2.60 15.73
CA ARG A 300 -16.06 2.35 14.32
C ARG A 300 -14.74 3.04 13.94
N PRO A 301 -13.92 2.43 13.07
CA PRO A 301 -12.80 3.13 12.46
C PRO A 301 -13.27 4.39 11.73
N ALA A 302 -12.37 5.36 11.58
CA ALA A 302 -12.70 6.56 10.85
C ALA A 302 -12.85 6.25 9.36
N ALA A 303 -14.03 6.57 8.80
CA ALA A 303 -14.37 6.29 7.42
C ALA A 303 -13.36 6.86 6.39
N ARG A 304 -12.66 7.97 6.70
CA ARG A 304 -11.59 8.53 5.83
C ARG A 304 -10.43 7.55 5.58
N TYR A 305 -10.07 6.74 6.57
CA TYR A 305 -8.95 5.82 6.44
C TYR A 305 -9.35 4.54 5.71
N LEU A 306 -10.58 4.07 5.94
CA LEU A 306 -11.13 2.99 5.13
C LEU A 306 -11.30 3.43 3.66
N TYR A 307 -11.75 4.66 3.41
CA TYR A 307 -11.86 5.22 2.08
C TYR A 307 -10.51 5.34 1.38
N PHE A 308 -9.48 5.84 2.09
CA PHE A 308 -8.11 5.83 1.59
C PHE A 308 -7.68 4.41 1.20
N HIS A 309 -7.85 3.44 2.11
CA HIS A 309 -7.48 2.06 1.83
C HIS A 309 -8.19 1.54 0.57
N TYR A 310 -9.51 1.75 0.47
CA TYR A 310 -10.30 1.39 -0.71
C TYR A 310 -9.73 1.99 -2.00
N CYS A 311 -9.47 3.31 -2.04
CA CYS A 311 -8.90 3.98 -3.19
C CYS A 311 -7.54 3.39 -3.62
N ILE A 312 -6.66 3.09 -2.65
CA ILE A 312 -5.37 2.46 -2.93
C ILE A 312 -5.54 1.05 -3.50
N GLN A 313 -6.46 0.24 -2.97
CA GLN A 313 -6.67 -1.12 -3.49
C GLN A 313 -7.32 -1.13 -4.88
N VAL A 314 -8.20 -0.17 -5.18
CA VAL A 314 -8.73 0.01 -6.54
C VAL A 314 -7.61 0.40 -7.51
N LEU A 315 -6.75 1.35 -7.16
CA LEU A 315 -5.60 1.73 -7.97
C LEU A 315 -4.62 0.57 -8.15
N ARG A 316 -4.35 -0.18 -7.08
CA ARG A 316 -3.52 -1.38 -7.13
C ARG A 316 -4.06 -2.40 -8.13
N ARG A 317 -5.36 -2.67 -8.07
CA ARG A 317 -6.03 -3.60 -8.98
C ARG A 317 -5.95 -3.10 -10.42
N ALA A 318 -6.16 -1.80 -10.64
CA ALA A 318 -6.00 -1.16 -11.94
C ALA A 318 -4.62 -1.43 -12.53
N TRP A 319 -3.55 -1.16 -11.78
CA TRP A 319 -2.18 -1.41 -12.19
C TRP A 319 -1.87 -2.89 -12.48
N GLY A 320 -2.54 -3.81 -11.79
CA GLY A 320 -2.39 -5.25 -12.05
C GLY A 320 -3.02 -5.74 -13.35
N HIS A 321 -4.01 -5.03 -13.90
CA HIS A 321 -4.75 -5.45 -15.09
C HIS A 321 -4.50 -4.58 -16.34
N ASN A 322 -3.91 -3.38 -16.22
CA ASN A 322 -3.81 -2.38 -17.29
C ASN A 322 -2.44 -2.24 -17.98
N MET A 323 -1.67 -3.32 -18.17
CA MET A 323 -0.39 -3.22 -18.91
C MET A 323 -0.55 -2.83 -20.39
N GLN A 324 -1.72 -3.07 -20.99
CA GLN A 324 -1.98 -2.84 -22.43
C GLN A 324 -2.76 -1.54 -22.71
N GLY A 325 -2.92 -0.65 -21.73
CA GLY A 325 -3.53 0.68 -21.94
C GLY A 325 -5.04 0.68 -22.20
N GLY A 326 -5.77 -0.38 -21.81
CA GLY A 326 -7.22 -0.45 -21.92
C GLY A 326 -7.97 0.21 -20.75
N SER A 327 -9.17 0.74 -21.00
CA SER A 327 -10.10 1.11 -19.93
C SER A 327 -10.44 -0.13 -19.09
N LEU A 328 -10.38 -0.05 -17.75
CA LEU A 328 -10.65 -1.20 -16.89
C LEU A 328 -12.09 -1.69 -17.07
N PRO A 329 -12.32 -2.95 -17.50
CA PRO A 329 -13.65 -3.56 -17.40
C PRO A 329 -14.10 -3.66 -15.95
N VAL A 330 -13.14 -3.78 -15.02
CA VAL A 330 -13.37 -3.81 -13.57
C VAL A 330 -13.88 -2.48 -13.05
N LEU A 331 -13.32 -1.35 -13.52
CA LEU A 331 -13.96 -0.09 -13.22
C LEU A 331 -15.26 -0.01 -13.97
N ARG A 332 -15.47 -0.58 -15.17
CA ARG A 332 -16.83 -0.60 -15.79
C ARG A 332 -17.89 -1.33 -14.96
N ASP A 333 -17.53 -2.37 -14.21
CA ASP A 333 -18.42 -3.03 -13.25
C ASP A 333 -18.71 -2.18 -12.00
N GLU A 334 -17.79 -1.26 -11.65
CA GLU A 334 -17.93 -0.24 -10.60
C GLU A 334 -18.41 1.13 -11.15
N ILE A 335 -18.34 1.40 -12.45
CA ILE A 335 -18.68 2.64 -13.15
C ILE A 335 -20.18 2.51 -13.38
N GLY A 336 -20.92 3.30 -12.61
CA GLY A 336 -22.36 3.22 -12.53
C GLY A 336 -22.89 2.50 -11.30
N ARG A 337 -22.05 1.87 -10.45
CA ARG A 337 -22.40 1.60 -9.05
C ARG A 337 -21.85 2.78 -8.26
N PRO A 338 -22.62 3.56 -7.48
CA PRO A 338 -22.04 4.57 -6.62
C PRO A 338 -20.92 3.94 -5.85
N PHE A 339 -19.75 4.44 -6.22
CA PHE A 339 -18.48 4.34 -5.57
C PHE A 339 -18.70 4.60 -4.07
N TRP A 340 -17.64 4.52 -3.27
CA TRP A 340 -17.64 5.15 -1.96
C TRP A 340 -17.72 6.70 -2.07
N GLY A 341 -18.61 7.23 -2.91
CA GLY A 341 -19.04 8.61 -3.10
C GLY A 341 -20.09 9.00 -2.07
N THR A 342 -19.92 8.59 -0.82
CA THR A 342 -20.65 9.22 0.28
C THR A 342 -20.21 10.69 0.35
N PRO A 343 -21.12 11.68 0.34
CA PRO A 343 -20.75 13.07 0.55
C PRO A 343 -19.96 13.23 1.85
N GLY A 344 -18.76 13.83 1.79
CA GLY A 344 -17.98 14.06 3.00
C GLY A 344 -16.53 14.49 2.77
N ARG A 345 -15.90 15.03 3.81
CA ARG A 345 -14.49 15.47 3.77
C ARG A 345 -13.55 14.28 4.03
N TYR A 346 -13.59 13.26 3.19
CA TYR A 346 -12.75 12.06 3.35
C TYR A 346 -11.34 12.28 2.81
N MET A 347 -11.21 12.94 1.65
CA MET A 347 -9.94 13.24 1.00
C MET A 347 -10.08 14.51 0.12
N PRO A 348 -9.02 15.33 -0.04
CA PRO A 348 -9.05 16.50 -0.92
C PRO A 348 -9.36 16.13 -2.39
N LYS A 349 -10.11 16.99 -3.09
CA LYS A 349 -10.56 16.73 -4.47
C LYS A 349 -9.43 16.57 -5.47
N ASN A 350 -8.39 17.36 -5.34
CA ASN A 350 -7.24 17.31 -6.24
C ASN A 350 -6.37 16.05 -6.01
N MET A 351 -6.37 15.51 -4.80
CA MET A 351 -5.72 14.23 -4.51
C MET A 351 -6.51 13.08 -5.16
N LEU A 352 -7.83 13.10 -5.03
CA LEU A 352 -8.69 12.12 -5.69
C LEU A 352 -8.57 12.19 -7.22
N LEU A 353 -8.46 13.41 -7.76
CA LEU A 353 -8.20 13.66 -9.19
C LEU A 353 -6.90 12.99 -9.66
N ALA A 354 -5.84 13.04 -8.85
CA ALA A 354 -4.56 12.39 -9.18
C ALA A 354 -4.70 10.86 -9.30
N LEU A 355 -5.43 10.23 -8.37
CA LEU A 355 -5.74 8.79 -8.48
C LEU A 355 -6.57 8.50 -9.72
N VAL A 356 -7.56 9.35 -10.02
CA VAL A 356 -8.44 9.21 -11.18
C VAL A 356 -7.70 9.36 -12.51
N GLU A 357 -6.72 10.26 -12.58
CA GLU A 357 -5.85 10.44 -13.75
C GLU A 357 -5.01 9.19 -14.02
N GLU A 358 -4.48 8.55 -12.97
CA GLU A 358 -3.74 7.28 -13.08
C GLU A 358 -4.62 6.10 -13.55
N LEU A 359 -5.95 6.18 -13.41
CA LEU A 359 -6.88 5.11 -13.78
C LEU A 359 -7.27 5.12 -15.27
N GLY A 360 -6.96 6.17 -16.04
CA GLY A 360 -7.26 6.28 -17.47
C GLY A 360 -8.76 6.50 -17.78
N HIS A 361 -9.12 7.76 -18.04
CA HIS A 361 -10.42 8.34 -18.45
C HIS A 361 -11.69 7.44 -18.43
N ASP A 362 -12.50 7.57 -17.36
CA ASP A 362 -13.96 7.84 -17.37
C ASP A 362 -14.51 7.81 -15.93
N TYR A 363 -14.10 8.80 -15.11
CA TYR A 363 -14.35 8.74 -13.65
C TYR A 363 -14.80 10.05 -13.03
N ARG A 364 -15.52 10.90 -13.78
CA ARG A 364 -16.08 12.16 -13.25
C ARG A 364 -16.92 11.93 -11.98
N ASP A 365 -17.59 10.79 -11.90
CA ASP A 365 -18.45 10.39 -10.79
C ASP A 365 -17.66 10.09 -9.49
N ILE A 366 -16.38 9.70 -9.60
CA ILE A 366 -15.50 9.49 -8.43
C ILE A 366 -15.25 10.83 -7.70
N LEU A 367 -15.24 11.94 -8.42
CA LEU A 367 -14.97 13.27 -7.88
C LEU A 367 -16.16 13.89 -7.12
N GLU A 368 -17.36 13.31 -7.20
CA GLU A 368 -18.57 13.85 -6.57
C GLU A 368 -18.51 13.80 -5.02
N GLY A 369 -17.73 12.89 -4.45
CA GLY A 369 -17.51 12.79 -3.01
C GLY A 369 -16.44 13.73 -2.43
N ALA A 370 -15.67 14.42 -3.26
CA ALA A 370 -14.46 15.10 -2.82
C ALA A 370 -14.67 16.60 -2.59
N THR A 371 -14.23 17.11 -1.44
CA THR A 371 -14.37 18.52 -1.07
C THR A 371 -13.02 19.19 -0.85
N GLY A 372 -12.83 20.40 -1.39
CA GLY A 372 -11.66 21.25 -1.16
C GLY A 372 -10.50 21.01 -2.13
N SER A 373 -9.85 22.10 -2.53
CA SER A 373 -8.71 22.15 -3.47
C SER A 373 -7.34 22.21 -2.79
N ARG A 374 -7.28 21.97 -1.48
CA ARG A 374 -6.05 22.03 -0.68
C ARG A 374 -5.55 20.60 -0.40
N GLY A 375 -4.65 20.12 -1.25
CA GLY A 375 -3.89 18.89 -1.09
C GLY A 375 -2.73 18.88 -2.09
N ASP A 376 -1.74 18.01 -1.92
CA ASP A 376 -0.73 17.75 -2.95
C ASP A 376 -1.11 16.48 -3.73
N SER A 377 -1.52 16.66 -4.99
CA SER A 377 -1.92 15.57 -5.89
C SER A 377 -0.80 14.53 -6.08
N LYS A 378 0.46 14.98 -6.17
CA LYS A 378 1.63 14.11 -6.39
C LYS A 378 1.92 13.26 -5.15
N LEU A 379 1.69 13.81 -3.96
CA LEU A 379 1.95 13.12 -2.68
C LEU A 379 1.10 11.86 -2.51
N LEU A 380 -0.16 11.87 -2.95
CA LEU A 380 -1.04 10.70 -2.82
C LEU A 380 -0.61 9.57 -3.75
N VAL A 381 -0.30 9.90 -5.01
CA VAL A 381 0.21 8.93 -5.99
C VAL A 381 1.54 8.33 -5.52
N GLU A 382 2.43 9.16 -4.95
CA GLU A 382 3.67 8.72 -4.34
C GLU A 382 3.43 7.77 -3.15
N ALA A 383 2.49 8.11 -2.26
CA ALA A 383 2.11 7.25 -1.15
C ALA A 383 1.55 5.90 -1.63
N ALA A 384 0.70 5.92 -2.66
CA ALA A 384 0.15 4.71 -3.28
C ALA A 384 1.25 3.80 -3.85
N ALA A 385 2.13 4.36 -4.68
CA ALA A 385 3.25 3.62 -5.26
C ALA A 385 4.14 2.98 -4.19
N LYS A 386 4.53 3.76 -3.18
CA LYS A 386 5.32 3.28 -2.04
C LYS A 386 4.62 2.15 -1.27
N GLN A 387 3.32 2.28 -1.01
CA GLN A 387 2.54 1.25 -0.31
C GLN A 387 2.54 -0.07 -1.10
N ILE A 388 2.30 0.00 -2.40
CA ILE A 388 2.25 -1.17 -3.29
C ILE A 388 3.63 -1.84 -3.39
N HIS A 389 4.72 -1.06 -3.44
CA HIS A 389 6.09 -1.58 -3.40
C HIS A 389 6.41 -2.34 -2.10
N ARG A 390 6.07 -1.75 -0.94
CA ARG A 390 6.41 -2.35 0.36
C ARG A 390 5.53 -3.55 0.71
N ARG A 391 4.33 -3.62 0.14
CA ARG A 391 3.35 -4.70 0.36
C ARG A 391 2.97 -5.36 -0.97
N PRO A 392 3.88 -6.10 -1.64
CA PRO A 392 3.52 -6.82 -2.87
C PRO A 392 2.42 -7.86 -2.60
N ALA A 393 1.62 -8.18 -3.62
CA ALA A 393 0.31 -8.82 -3.42
C ALA A 393 0.44 -10.19 -2.73
N LEU A 394 1.55 -10.89 -2.94
CA LEU A 394 1.87 -12.11 -2.22
C LEU A 394 3.39 -12.19 -2.04
N LYS A 395 3.89 -11.98 -0.82
CA LYS A 395 5.14 -12.64 -0.44
C LYS A 395 4.78 -14.09 -0.12
N SER A 396 5.40 -15.06 -0.81
CA SER A 396 5.51 -16.39 -0.24
C SER A 396 6.22 -16.21 1.11
N MET A 397 5.56 -16.60 2.19
CA MET A 397 6.25 -16.81 3.46
C MET A 397 6.72 -18.26 3.39
N PRO A 398 8.02 -18.54 3.13
CA PRO A 398 8.57 -19.74 3.73
C PRO A 398 8.44 -19.54 5.24
N TRP A 399 7.95 -20.55 5.94
CA TRP A 399 7.88 -20.59 7.40
C TRP A 399 9.29 -20.73 8.00
N GLN A 400 10.23 -19.85 7.62
CA GLN A 400 11.58 -19.82 8.14
C GLN A 400 11.92 -18.41 8.61
N THR A 401 12.43 -18.41 9.83
CA THR A 401 13.06 -17.37 10.62
C THR A 401 13.39 -16.10 9.85
N GLN A 402 12.84 -15.01 10.37
CA GLN A 402 13.26 -13.66 10.06
C GLN A 402 14.64 -13.45 10.71
N ASP A 403 15.67 -14.07 10.13
CA ASP A 403 17.05 -13.77 10.51
C ASP A 403 17.34 -12.35 10.01
N GLU A 404 17.55 -11.50 11.00
CA GLU A 404 17.97 -10.12 10.90
C GLU A 404 19.32 -10.08 10.16
N GLU A 405 19.37 -9.45 8.98
CA GLU A 405 20.63 -8.97 8.43
C GLU A 405 21.10 -7.80 9.31
N GLU A 406 21.67 -8.13 10.48
CA GLU A 406 22.47 -7.23 11.30
C GLU A 406 23.82 -7.01 10.59
N ASP A 407 23.91 -5.92 9.83
CA ASP A 407 25.20 -5.41 9.33
C ASP A 407 25.84 -4.58 10.46
N THR A 408 26.42 -5.26 11.46
CA THR A 408 27.25 -4.64 12.50
C THR A 408 28.65 -4.37 11.93
N SER A 409 28.94 -3.14 11.57
CA SER A 409 30.32 -2.66 11.44
C SER A 409 30.50 -1.35 12.21
N SER A 410 30.55 -1.43 13.54
CA SER A 410 31.10 -0.37 14.39
C SER A 410 32.59 -0.61 14.56
N THR A 411 33.42 0.04 13.74
CA THR A 411 34.80 0.33 14.11
C THR A 411 34.83 1.68 14.80
N ASP A 412 34.64 1.67 16.12
CA ASP A 412 35.06 2.78 16.98
C ASP A 412 36.58 2.70 17.12
N VAL A 413 37.28 3.61 16.43
CA VAL A 413 38.68 3.92 16.71
C VAL A 413 38.66 4.92 17.86
N SER A 414 38.91 4.43 19.08
CA SER A 414 39.15 5.28 20.23
C SER A 414 40.55 5.89 20.12
N ASP A 415 40.62 7.12 19.63
CA ASP A 415 41.79 7.99 19.80
C ASP A 415 41.79 8.49 21.26
N SER A 416 42.63 7.88 22.10
CA SER A 416 42.98 8.45 23.39
C SER A 416 44.16 9.39 23.18
N GLU A 417 43.86 10.68 23.01
CA GLU A 417 44.85 11.75 23.11
C GLU A 417 45.48 11.72 24.50
N LEU A 418 46.79 11.48 24.49
CA LEU A 418 47.72 11.84 25.55
C LEU A 418 47.75 13.36 25.64
N ASP A 419 47.44 13.92 26.81
CA ASP A 419 48.05 15.18 27.20
C ASP A 419 48.60 15.13 28.64
N SER A 420 49.84 15.57 28.70
CA SER A 420 50.69 15.96 29.82
C SER A 420 49.95 16.85 30.84
N GLY A 421 50.29 16.95 32.12
CA GLY A 421 51.53 16.76 32.86
C GLY A 421 51.64 17.94 33.83
N ALA A 422 51.57 17.67 35.15
CA ALA A 422 52.09 18.48 36.25
C ALA A 422 51.82 17.75 37.58
#